data_AF-A0A2W4R339-F1
#
_entry.id   AF-A0A2W4R339-F1
#
_cell.length_a   1.000
_cell.length_b   1.000
_cell.length_c   1.000
_cell.angle_alpha   90.00
_cell.angle_beta   90.00
_cell.angle_gamma   90.00
#
_symmetry.space_group_name_H-M   'P 1'
#
loop_
_entity.id
_entity.type
_entity.pdbx_description
1 polymer ?
#
loop_
_entity_poly.entity_id
_entity_poly.type
_entity_poly.pdbx_seq_one_letter_code
_entity_poly.pdbx_strand_id
1 'polypeptide(L)'
;MLRSALATVLAIVILLIATSCEDVSDLAIEKVPAPVVVEVEEVAPNSLAATFFELDKTGMLDKDIGIIQIPVPGLSVDVFAAGAMIGTFITDSSGKIEVEYLDAKPNEFAGMHKGIAFRIFK
;
A
#
# COMPACT_ATOMS: atom_id res chain seq x y z
N MET A 1 -58.20 16.46 -25.02
CA MET A 1 -57.54 15.30 -24.39
C MET A 1 -56.24 14.91 -25.09
N LEU A 2 -56.20 14.76 -26.43
CA LEU A 2 -54.99 14.37 -27.18
C LEU A 2 -53.76 15.30 -27.01
N ARG A 3 -53.98 16.63 -26.92
CA ARG A 3 -52.92 17.63 -26.68
C ARG A 3 -52.29 17.57 -25.28
N SER A 4 -53.07 17.17 -24.28
CA SER A 4 -52.58 17.02 -22.90
C SER A 4 -51.73 15.76 -22.77
N ALA A 5 -52.14 14.65 -23.40
CA ALA A 5 -51.39 13.41 -23.38
C ALA A 5 -50.02 13.53 -24.08
N LEU A 6 -49.96 14.26 -25.20
CA LEU A 6 -48.71 14.52 -25.92
C LEU A 6 -47.73 15.36 -25.09
N ALA A 7 -48.23 16.35 -24.35
CA ALA A 7 -47.42 17.18 -23.46
C ALA A 7 -46.88 16.38 -22.26
N THR A 8 -47.68 15.46 -21.69
CA THR A 8 -47.25 14.59 -20.60
C THR A 8 -46.19 13.59 -21.05
N VAL A 9 -46.35 12.99 -22.24
CA VAL A 9 -45.35 12.06 -22.80
C VAL A 9 -44.03 12.78 -23.08
N LEU A 10 -44.09 14.00 -23.64
CA LEU A 10 -42.90 14.79 -23.91
C LEU A 10 -42.16 15.20 -22.61
N ALA A 11 -42.90 15.53 -21.55
CA ALA A 11 -42.33 15.84 -20.24
C ALA A 11 -41.65 14.61 -19.60
N ILE A 12 -42.22 13.41 -19.74
CA ILE A 12 -41.64 12.16 -19.24
C ILE A 12 -40.37 11.80 -20.01
N VAL A 13 -40.36 11.99 -21.33
CA VAL A 13 -39.17 11.74 -22.15
C VAL A 13 -38.04 12.68 -21.75
N ILE A 14 -38.31 13.98 -21.56
CA ILE A 14 -37.31 14.97 -21.12
C ILE A 14 -36.76 14.64 -19.72
N LEU A 15 -37.60 14.10 -18.83
CA LEU A 15 -37.17 13.68 -17.49
C LEU A 15 -36.24 12.46 -17.53
N LEU A 16 -36.47 11.53 -18.46
CA LEU A 16 -35.67 10.30 -18.61
C LEU A 16 -34.27 10.54 -19.21
N ILE A 17 -34.10 11.55 -20.06
CA ILE A 17 -32.78 11.92 -20.63
C ILE A 17 -31.91 12.71 -19.65
N ALA A 18 -32.50 13.30 -18.60
CA ALA A 18 -31.76 14.08 -17.61
C ALA A 18 -31.06 13.23 -16.53
N THR A 19 -31.37 11.94 -16.43
CA THR A 19 -30.84 11.06 -15.37
C THR A 19 -29.72 10.12 -15.84
N SER A 20 -29.24 10.20 -17.09
CA SER A 20 -28.29 9.21 -17.65
C SER A 20 -26.82 9.64 -17.71
N CYS A 21 -26.41 10.69 -17.00
CA CYS A 21 -25.02 11.15 -17.01
C CYS A 21 -24.50 11.39 -15.59
N GLU A 22 -24.24 10.31 -14.86
CA GLU A 22 -23.19 10.34 -13.84
C GLU A 22 -22.02 9.53 -14.36
N ASP A 23 -20.89 10.20 -14.55
CA ASP A 23 -19.61 9.59 -14.90
C ASP A 23 -19.17 8.72 -13.70
N VAL A 24 -19.29 7.39 -13.85
CA VAL A 24 -18.89 6.40 -12.83
C VAL A 24 -17.36 6.24 -12.78
N SER A 25 -16.61 7.12 -13.44
CA SER A 25 -15.16 7.04 -13.61
C SER A 25 -14.37 7.35 -12.33
N ASP A 26 -15.01 7.87 -11.28
CA ASP A 26 -14.35 8.36 -10.06
C ASP A 26 -14.39 7.36 -8.87
N LEU A 27 -14.86 6.12 -9.07
CA LEU A 27 -14.94 5.12 -8.00
C LEU A 27 -13.69 4.23 -7.88
N ALA A 28 -12.74 4.33 -8.80
CA ALA A 28 -11.51 3.56 -8.75
C ALA A 28 -10.38 4.40 -8.13
N ILE A 29 -10.11 4.20 -6.84
CA ILE A 29 -8.91 4.72 -6.20
C ILE A 29 -7.70 4.11 -6.91
N GLU A 30 -6.79 4.94 -7.41
CA GLU A 30 -5.51 4.48 -7.94
C GLU A 30 -4.75 3.75 -6.84
N LYS A 31 -4.61 2.44 -7.00
CA LYS A 31 -3.91 1.59 -6.05
C LYS A 31 -2.41 1.72 -6.29
N VAL A 32 -1.75 2.59 -5.53
CA VAL A 32 -0.29 2.60 -5.45
C VAL A 32 0.14 1.29 -4.77
N PRO A 33 0.87 0.39 -5.45
CA PRO A 33 1.30 -0.86 -4.84
C PRO A 33 2.34 -0.57 -3.76
N ALA A 34 2.11 -1.06 -2.54
CA ALA A 34 3.17 -1.12 -1.52
C ALA A 34 4.26 -2.09 -2.01
N PRO A 35 5.46 -1.61 -2.36
CA PRO A 35 6.44 -2.43 -3.08
C PRO A 35 7.14 -3.44 -2.17
N VAL A 36 7.14 -3.20 -0.86
CA VAL A 36 7.70 -4.06 0.18
C VAL A 36 6.82 -4.08 1.41
N VAL A 37 6.89 -5.17 2.18
CA VAL A 37 6.30 -5.33 3.51
C VAL A 37 7.43 -5.53 4.51
N VAL A 38 7.24 -5.02 5.73
CA VAL A 38 8.22 -5.18 6.82
C VAL A 38 7.60 -5.95 7.98
N GLU A 39 8.37 -6.89 8.51
CA GLU A 39 8.13 -7.56 9.79
C GLU A 39 9.17 -7.08 10.79
N VAL A 40 8.74 -6.73 12.00
CA VAL A 40 9.61 -6.14 13.03
C VAL A 40 9.51 -6.98 14.29
N GLU A 41 10.65 -7.39 14.81
CA GLU A 41 10.79 -8.19 16.02
C GLU A 41 11.82 -7.57 16.97
N GLU A 42 11.61 -7.68 18.27
CA GLU A 42 12.62 -7.31 19.26
C GLU A 42 13.56 -8.50 19.47
N VAL A 43 14.85 -8.30 19.17
CA VAL A 43 15.85 -9.38 19.24
C VAL A 43 16.69 -9.31 20.53
N ALA A 44 16.74 -8.15 21.17
CA ALA A 44 17.37 -7.93 22.46
C ALA A 44 16.82 -6.63 23.10
N PRO A 45 17.12 -6.33 24.38
CA PRO A 45 16.84 -5.01 24.93
C PRO A 45 17.46 -3.94 24.03
N ASN A 46 16.69 -2.89 23.71
CA ASN A 46 17.19 -1.78 22.90
C ASN A 46 17.65 -2.20 21.48
N SER A 47 17.17 -3.33 20.95
CA SER A 47 17.50 -3.80 19.61
C SER A 47 16.30 -4.44 18.92
N LEU A 48 16.11 -4.14 17.64
CA LEU A 48 15.10 -4.78 16.80
C LEU A 48 15.70 -5.32 15.51
N ALA A 49 15.07 -6.35 14.97
CA ALA A 49 15.26 -6.76 13.59
C ALA A 49 14.06 -6.31 12.75
N ALA A 50 14.33 -5.83 11.54
CA ALA A 50 13.33 -5.54 10.53
C ALA A 50 13.64 -6.35 9.27
N THR A 51 12.70 -7.22 8.88
CA THR A 51 12.84 -8.09 7.70
C THR A 51 11.89 -7.63 6.61
N PHE A 52 12.44 -7.39 5.42
CA PHE A 52 11.75 -6.82 4.28
C PHE A 52 11.46 -7.87 3.22
N PHE A 53 10.19 -7.92 2.79
CA PHE A 53 9.70 -8.88 1.81
C PHE A 53 9.01 -8.19 0.65
N GLU A 54 9.23 -8.72 -0.55
CA GLU A 54 8.31 -8.58 -1.66
C GLU A 54 7.20 -9.64 -1.53
N LEU A 55 5.97 -9.27 -1.90
CA LEU A 55 4.85 -10.21 -1.92
C LEU A 55 4.55 -10.64 -3.34
N ASP A 56 4.79 -11.92 -3.63
CA ASP A 56 4.23 -12.56 -4.81
C ASP A 56 2.76 -12.93 -4.55
N LYS A 57 1.87 -12.26 -5.28
CA LYS A 57 0.42 -12.38 -5.16
C LYS A 57 -0.20 -13.22 -6.28
N THR A 58 0.61 -13.82 -7.15
CA THR A 58 0.12 -14.61 -8.30
C THR A 58 -0.78 -15.77 -7.87
N GLY A 59 -0.52 -16.35 -6.69
CA GLY A 59 -1.31 -17.44 -6.09
C GLY A 59 -2.35 -17.01 -5.07
N MET A 60 -2.64 -15.71 -4.88
CA MET A 60 -3.45 -15.23 -3.74
C MET A 60 -4.87 -15.81 -3.67
N LEU A 61 -5.43 -16.27 -4.79
CA LEU A 61 -6.76 -16.90 -4.87
C LEU A 61 -6.70 -18.44 -4.95
N ASP A 62 -5.50 -19.01 -5.01
CA ASP A 62 -5.28 -20.44 -4.96
C ASP A 62 -5.05 -20.85 -3.49
N LYS A 63 -5.95 -21.70 -2.98
CA LYS A 63 -5.90 -22.19 -1.59
C LYS A 63 -4.64 -23.00 -1.27
N ASP A 64 -3.98 -23.55 -2.27
CA ASP A 64 -2.79 -24.41 -2.09
C ASP A 64 -1.48 -23.60 -2.21
N ILE A 65 -1.53 -22.40 -2.80
CA ILE A 65 -0.34 -21.53 -3.02
C ILE A 65 -0.36 -20.30 -2.11
N GLY A 66 -1.44 -19.51 -2.13
CA GLY A 66 -1.56 -18.28 -1.36
C GLY A 66 -0.60 -17.16 -1.78
N ILE A 67 -0.28 -16.27 -0.83
CA ILE A 67 0.71 -15.19 -0.99
C ILE A 67 2.07 -15.70 -0.54
N ILE A 68 3.11 -15.49 -1.35
CA ILE A 68 4.48 -15.88 -1.03
C ILE A 68 5.27 -14.64 -0.64
N GLN A 69 5.96 -14.68 0.51
CA GLN A 69 6.92 -13.67 0.94
C GLN A 69 8.30 -14.01 0.39
N ILE A 70 8.93 -13.05 -0.30
CA ILE A 70 10.26 -13.19 -0.87
C ILE A 70 11.18 -12.15 -0.22
N PRO A 71 12.23 -12.55 0.52
CA PRO A 71 13.15 -11.61 1.13
C PRO A 71 13.79 -10.66 0.12
N VAL A 72 14.01 -9.41 0.52
CA VAL A 72 14.65 -8.40 -0.34
C VAL A 72 16.07 -8.09 0.17
N PRO A 73 17.10 -8.80 -0.32
CA PRO A 73 18.49 -8.52 0.05
C PRO A 73 19.03 -7.27 -0.65
N GLY A 74 20.03 -6.62 -0.04
CA GLY A 74 20.68 -5.42 -0.60
C GLY A 74 19.80 -4.16 -0.65
N LEU A 75 18.62 -4.17 -0.04
CA LEU A 75 17.74 -3.02 0.06
C LEU A 75 18.33 -1.96 1.00
N SER A 76 18.45 -0.72 0.49
CA SER A 76 18.80 0.44 1.30
C SER A 76 17.58 0.99 2.02
N VAL A 77 17.64 1.04 3.34
CA VAL A 77 16.53 1.43 4.21
C VAL A 77 16.97 2.56 5.14
N ASP A 78 16.32 3.70 5.02
CA ASP A 78 16.40 4.79 5.98
C ASP A 78 15.48 4.47 7.15
N VAL A 79 16.05 4.47 8.36
CA VAL A 79 15.35 4.11 9.59
C VAL A 79 15.16 5.35 10.44
N PHE A 80 13.96 5.51 10.99
CA PHE A 80 13.55 6.65 11.78
C PHE A 80 13.02 6.20 13.15
N ALA A 81 13.29 7.03 14.16
CA ALA A 81 12.75 6.90 15.50
C ALA A 81 12.26 8.27 15.97
N ALA A 82 11.04 8.33 16.51
CA ALA A 82 10.40 9.59 16.94
C ALA A 82 10.43 10.70 15.87
N GLY A 83 10.32 10.33 14.59
CA GLY A 83 10.34 11.25 13.45
C GLY A 83 11.73 11.75 13.03
N ALA A 84 12.81 11.33 13.70
CA ALA A 84 14.19 11.64 13.33
C ALA A 84 14.86 10.44 12.65
N MET A 85 15.61 10.68 11.57
CA MET A 85 16.41 9.64 10.91
C MET A 85 17.58 9.25 11.82
N ILE A 86 17.71 7.96 12.11
CA ILE A 86 18.79 7.41 12.95
C ILE A 86 19.89 6.73 12.13
N GLY A 87 19.62 6.39 10.87
CA GLY A 87 20.63 5.85 9.97
C GLY A 87 20.04 5.25 8.69
N THR A 88 20.95 4.86 7.80
CA THR A 88 20.66 4.06 6.61
C THR A 88 21.31 2.69 6.77
N PHE A 89 20.53 1.64 6.54
CA PHE A 89 20.95 0.25 6.70
C PHE A 89 20.74 -0.50 5.39
N ILE A 90 21.58 -1.51 5.14
CA ILE A 90 21.44 -2.39 3.98
C ILE A 90 21.01 -3.76 4.48
N THR A 91 19.91 -4.28 3.95
CA THR A 91 19.43 -5.62 4.31
C THR A 91 20.42 -6.71 3.89
N ASP A 92 20.61 -7.70 4.75
CA ASP A 92 21.44 -8.89 4.48
C ASP A 92 20.80 -9.87 3.48
N SER A 93 21.38 -11.06 3.32
CA SER A 93 20.88 -12.10 2.41
C SER A 93 19.49 -12.65 2.78
N SER A 94 19.05 -12.44 4.02
CA SER A 94 17.72 -12.78 4.51
C SER A 94 16.73 -11.61 4.43
N GLY A 95 17.13 -10.49 3.81
CA GLY A 95 16.29 -9.29 3.72
C GLY A 95 16.19 -8.53 5.05
N LYS A 96 17.10 -8.78 5.99
CA LYS A 96 17.03 -8.29 7.37
C LYS A 96 18.03 -7.18 7.66
N ILE A 97 17.61 -6.22 8.48
CA ILE A 97 18.51 -5.29 9.20
C ILE A 97 18.33 -5.49 10.69
N GLU A 98 19.39 -5.29 11.46
CA GLU A 98 19.34 -5.19 12.93
C GLU A 98 19.72 -3.76 13.33
N VAL A 99 18.92 -3.18 14.22
CA VAL A 99 19.02 -1.78 14.61
C VAL A 99 19.00 -1.69 16.13
N GLU A 100 20.13 -1.26 16.68
CA GLU A 100 20.24 -0.86 18.09
C GLU A 100 19.75 0.58 18.28
N TYR A 101 19.08 0.86 19.39
CA TYR A 101 18.53 2.18 19.70
C TYR A 101 18.64 2.51 21.19
N LEU A 102 19.00 3.75 21.51
CA LEU A 102 19.18 4.19 22.90
C LEU A 102 17.88 4.71 23.52
N ASP A 103 17.26 5.71 22.87
CA ASP A 103 16.16 6.48 23.46
C ASP A 103 14.79 6.05 22.90
N ALA A 104 14.61 6.18 21.58
CA ALA A 104 13.35 5.92 20.91
C ALA A 104 13.47 4.66 20.05
N LYS A 105 12.49 3.76 20.20
CA LYS A 105 12.37 2.57 19.35
C LYS A 105 12.12 3.00 17.90
N PRO A 106 12.87 2.46 16.92
CA PRO A 106 12.60 2.71 15.52
C PRO A 106 11.19 2.23 15.14
N ASN A 107 10.46 3.09 14.45
CA ASN A 107 9.04 2.88 14.14
C ASN A 107 8.68 3.29 12.70
N GLU A 108 9.68 3.70 11.92
CA GLU A 108 9.47 4.13 10.55
C GLU A 108 10.65 3.74 9.66
N PHE A 109 10.33 3.17 8.49
CA PHE A 109 11.26 2.60 7.54
C PHE A 109 10.94 3.13 6.15
N ALA A 110 11.90 3.74 5.47
CA ALA A 110 11.72 4.30 4.14
C ALA A 110 12.82 3.86 3.19
N GLY A 111 12.53 3.86 1.89
CA GLY A 111 13.50 3.49 0.88
C GLY A 111 12.89 3.43 -0.51
N MET A 112 13.59 2.77 -1.42
CA MET A 112 13.13 2.56 -2.80
C MET A 112 13.37 1.11 -3.21
N HIS A 113 12.36 0.46 -3.74
CA HIS A 113 12.45 -0.90 -4.30
C HIS A 113 11.87 -0.91 -5.70
N LYS A 114 12.64 -1.42 -6.68
CA LYS A 114 12.24 -1.46 -8.11
C LYS A 114 11.71 -0.11 -8.65
N GLY A 115 12.31 1.00 -8.20
CA GLY A 115 11.92 2.36 -8.61
C GLY A 115 10.69 2.94 -7.93
N ILE A 116 10.09 2.23 -6.97
CA ILE A 116 8.94 2.68 -6.19
C ILE A 116 9.40 3.04 -4.79
N ALA A 117 9.15 4.27 -4.37
CA ALA A 117 9.43 4.72 -3.02
C ALA A 117 8.44 4.07 -2.03
N PHE A 118 8.93 3.72 -0.85
CA PHE A 118 8.09 3.27 0.26
C PHE A 118 8.42 4.03 1.54
N ARG A 119 7.42 4.10 2.42
CA ARG A 119 7.54 4.57 3.80
C ARG A 119 6.53 3.78 4.63
N ILE A 120 7.01 3.04 5.62
CA ILE A 120 6.21 2.11 6.43
C ILE A 120 6.36 2.48 7.90
N PHE A 121 5.23 2.59 8.59
CA PHE A 121 5.15 2.86 10.03
C PHE A 121 4.79 1.57 10.79
N LYS A 122 5.44 1.30 11.92
CA LYS A 122 5.27 0.10 12.75
C LYS A 122 5.15 0.40 14.23
#